data_AF-W5UUL1-F1
#
_entry.id   AF-W5UUL1-F1
#
_cell.length_a   1.000
_cell.length_b   1.000
_cell.length_c   1.000
_cell.angle_alpha   90.00
_cell.angle_beta   90.00
_cell.angle_gamma   90.00
#
_symmetry.space_group_name_H-M   'P 1'
#
loop_
_entity.id
_entity.type
_entity.pdbx_description
1 polymer ?
#
loop_
_entity_poly.entity_id
_entity_poly.type
_entity_poly.pdbx_seq_one_letter_code
_entity_poly.pdbx_strand_id
1 'polypeptide(L)'
;MNFTNFLPNDKLQKITSKELNLSFDFQVESYGYRILKIKLNGMLRKLDFNDKFFGWFMEDLIYFLDKNRYARRWDYEQIYIYNIDSLKLGKNQQSFENQFKSISNFDLLVGK
;
A
#
# COMPACT_ATOMS: atom_id res chain seq x y z
N MET A 1 -11.25 -25.15 13.67
CA MET A 1 -9.81 -25.20 13.33
C MET A 1 -9.36 -23.80 13.01
N ASN A 2 -8.48 -23.23 13.85
CA ASN A 2 -7.97 -21.87 13.67
C ASN A 2 -6.78 -21.89 12.72
N PHE A 3 -6.95 -21.40 11.50
CA PHE A 3 -5.87 -21.23 10.53
C PHE A 3 -5.36 -19.79 10.60
N THR A 4 -4.48 -19.51 11.56
CA THR A 4 -3.73 -18.26 11.61
C THR A 4 -2.24 -18.59 11.70
N ASN A 5 -1.73 -19.26 10.66
CA ASN A 5 -0.29 -19.29 10.43
C ASN A 5 0.12 -17.95 9.80
N PHE A 6 0.13 -16.90 10.62
CA PHE A 6 0.81 -15.66 10.27
C PHE A 6 2.31 -15.91 10.34
N LEU A 7 3.01 -15.69 9.23
CA LEU A 7 4.47 -15.70 9.21
C LEU A 7 4.98 -14.66 10.24
N PRO A 8 6.01 -14.97 11.05
CA PRO A 8 6.57 -14.01 11.99
C PRO A 8 7.06 -12.74 11.26
N ASN A 9 6.77 -11.59 11.88
CA ASN A 9 6.87 -10.23 11.30
C ASN A 9 8.22 -9.87 10.66
N ASP A 10 9.32 -10.47 11.10
CA ASP A 10 10.67 -10.03 10.74
C ASP A 10 11.11 -10.38 9.30
N LYS A 11 10.25 -11.00 8.49
CA LYS A 11 10.59 -11.44 7.11
C LYS A 11 9.57 -11.06 6.03
N LEU A 12 8.53 -10.30 6.35
CA LEU A 12 7.54 -9.90 5.35
C LEU A 12 8.13 -8.86 4.38
N GLN A 13 8.85 -7.88 4.91
CA GLN A 13 9.46 -6.82 4.11
C GLN A 13 10.98 -6.94 4.15
N LYS A 14 11.62 -7.01 2.99
CA LYS A 14 13.08 -7.12 2.85
C LYS A 14 13.77 -5.77 2.76
N ILE A 15 13.13 -4.79 2.14
CA ILE A 15 13.66 -3.46 1.91
C ILE A 15 12.55 -2.45 2.22
N THR A 16 12.88 -1.46 3.06
CA THR A 16 11.94 -0.42 3.44
C THR A 16 11.74 0.63 2.36
N SER A 17 10.61 1.33 2.42
CA SER A 17 10.30 2.45 1.53
C SER A 17 11.35 3.57 1.62
N LYS A 18 11.95 3.77 2.80
CA LYS A 18 13.06 4.71 3.02
C LYS A 18 14.32 4.29 2.29
N GLU A 19 14.72 3.02 2.39
CA GLU A 19 15.88 2.47 1.68
C GLU A 19 15.69 2.49 0.15
N LEU A 20 14.45 2.32 -0.32
CA LEU A 20 14.09 2.45 -1.72
C LEU A 20 13.97 3.90 -2.21
N ASN A 21 14.15 4.88 -1.31
CA ASN A 21 14.03 6.30 -1.61
C ASN A 21 12.66 6.65 -2.23
N LEU A 22 11.58 6.10 -1.68
CA LEU A 22 10.19 6.35 -2.11
C LEU A 22 9.61 7.59 -1.45
N SER A 23 8.46 8.03 -1.96
CA SER A 23 7.72 9.17 -1.44
C SER A 23 6.71 8.77 -0.37
N PHE A 24 6.25 7.51 -0.39
CA PHE A 24 5.26 6.96 0.54
C PHE A 24 5.87 5.86 1.40
N ASP A 25 5.52 5.82 2.69
CA ASP A 25 6.04 4.84 3.64
C ASP A 25 5.12 3.63 3.75
N PHE A 26 5.36 2.63 2.89
CA PHE A 26 4.66 1.34 2.93
C PHE A 26 5.31 0.38 3.92
N GLN A 27 4.48 -0.32 4.68
CA GLN A 27 4.86 -1.40 5.56
C GLN A 27 3.97 -2.63 5.34
N VAL A 28 4.55 -3.76 4.93
CA VAL A 28 3.78 -5.01 4.82
C VAL A 28 3.56 -5.62 6.19
N GLU A 29 2.31 -5.89 6.52
CA GLU A 29 1.90 -6.39 7.84
C GLU A 29 1.41 -7.84 7.79
N SER A 30 0.88 -8.28 6.65
CA SER A 30 0.61 -9.69 6.43
C SER A 30 0.52 -10.02 4.94
N TYR A 31 0.90 -11.24 4.59
CA TYR A 31 0.69 -11.81 3.26
C TYR A 31 0.27 -13.28 3.39
N GLY A 32 -0.85 -13.65 2.77
CA GLY A 32 -1.36 -15.02 2.76
C GLY A 32 -2.63 -15.14 1.92
N TYR A 33 -2.93 -16.33 1.39
CA TYR A 33 -4.12 -16.57 0.55
C TYR A 33 -4.31 -15.54 -0.59
N ARG A 34 -3.22 -15.10 -1.24
CA ARG A 34 -3.25 -14.05 -2.28
C ARG A 34 -3.82 -12.70 -1.82
N ILE A 35 -3.89 -12.49 -0.51
CA ILE A 35 -4.27 -11.25 0.16
C ILE A 35 -3.01 -10.61 0.74
N LEU A 36 -2.77 -9.35 0.41
CA LEU A 36 -1.67 -8.55 0.94
C LEU A 36 -2.22 -7.39 1.78
N LYS A 37 -1.74 -7.23 3.01
CA LYS A 37 -2.06 -6.08 3.87
C LYS A 37 -0.85 -5.18 4.03
N ILE A 38 -1.04 -3.91 3.66
CA ILE A 38 -0.03 -2.86 3.70
C ILE A 38 -0.54 -1.73 4.58
N LYS A 39 0.23 -1.39 5.60
CA LYS A 39 0.05 -0.17 6.37
C LYS A 39 0.76 0.97 5.67
N LEU A 40 0.10 2.12 5.65
CA LEU A 40 0.71 3.38 5.27
C LEU A 40 1.13 4.14 6.53
N ASN A 41 2.42 4.46 6.66
CA ASN A 41 2.94 5.21 7.80
C ASN A 41 3.06 6.72 7.52
N GLY A 42 2.69 7.15 6.30
CA GLY A 42 2.65 8.54 5.87
C GLY A 42 3.52 8.80 4.64
N MET A 43 3.85 10.07 4.42
CA MET A 43 4.75 10.50 3.35
C MET A 43 6.18 10.66 3.87
N LEU A 44 7.14 10.13 3.11
CA LEU A 44 8.58 10.31 3.33
C LEU A 44 9.11 11.59 2.70
N ARG A 45 8.36 12.15 1.75
CA ARG A 45 8.67 13.40 1.05
C ARG A 45 7.50 14.36 1.13
N LYS A 46 7.78 15.66 1.09
CA LYS A 46 6.75 16.67 0.99
C LYS A 46 6.22 16.70 -0.44
N LEU A 47 5.06 16.10 -0.67
CA LEU A 47 4.33 16.11 -1.94
C LEU A 47 3.02 16.87 -1.76
N ASP A 48 2.75 17.81 -2.67
CA ASP A 48 1.46 18.48 -2.73
C ASP A 48 0.47 17.66 -3.54
N PHE A 49 -0.78 17.61 -3.07
CA PHE A 49 -1.84 16.88 -3.77
C PHE A 49 -2.20 17.58 -5.09
N ASN A 50 -2.18 16.83 -6.18
CA ASN A 50 -2.55 17.24 -7.53
C ASN A 50 -2.98 16.01 -8.35
N ASP A 51 -3.33 16.20 -9.62
CA ASP A 51 -3.82 15.13 -10.50
C ASP A 51 -2.82 13.98 -10.72
N LYS A 52 -1.53 14.20 -10.49
CA LYS A 52 -0.47 13.18 -10.60
C LYS A 52 -0.21 12.43 -9.29
N PHE A 53 -0.73 12.91 -8.17
CA PHE A 53 -0.45 12.36 -6.84
C PHE A 53 -0.77 10.87 -6.74
N PHE A 54 -1.92 10.46 -7.27
CA PHE A 54 -2.32 9.06 -7.31
C PHE A 54 -1.43 8.21 -8.24
N GLY A 55 -1.00 8.76 -9.37
CA GLY A 55 -0.04 8.13 -10.26
C GLY A 55 1.28 7.83 -9.54
N TRP A 56 1.84 8.83 -8.85
CA TRP A 56 3.05 8.66 -8.04
C TRP A 56 2.88 7.62 -6.94
N PHE A 57 1.71 7.61 -6.27
CA PHE A 57 1.41 6.60 -5.27
C PHE A 57 1.44 5.17 -5.85
N MET A 58 0.82 4.97 -7.01
CA MET A 58 0.78 3.66 -7.67
C MET A 58 2.15 3.24 -8.19
N GLU A 59 2.95 4.17 -8.72
CA GLU A 59 4.33 3.92 -9.16
C GLU A 59 5.20 3.46 -7.98
N ASP A 60 5.17 4.19 -6.87
CA ASP A 60 5.92 3.84 -5.66
C ASP A 60 5.45 2.50 -5.09
N LEU A 61 4.14 2.23 -5.08
CA LEU A 61 3.59 0.95 -4.61
C LEU A 61 4.05 -0.23 -5.48
N ILE A 62 3.96 -0.12 -6.82
CA ILE A 62 4.38 -1.19 -7.72
C ILE A 62 5.88 -1.46 -7.57
N TYR A 63 6.68 -0.39 -7.48
CA TYR A 63 8.12 -0.52 -7.28
C TYR A 63 8.46 -1.15 -5.92
N PHE A 64 7.76 -0.73 -4.86
CA PHE A 64 7.89 -1.30 -3.52
C PHE A 64 7.62 -2.82 -3.51
N LEU A 65 6.53 -3.26 -4.16
CA LEU A 65 6.19 -4.68 -4.29
C LEU A 65 7.27 -5.45 -5.03
N ASP A 66 7.71 -4.94 -6.19
CA ASP A 66 8.75 -5.56 -7.01
C ASP A 66 10.05 -5.80 -6.23
N LYS A 67 10.52 -4.76 -5.51
CA LYS A 67 11.77 -4.84 -4.74
C LYS A 67 11.67 -5.73 -3.51
N ASN A 68 10.49 -5.90 -2.96
CA ASN A 68 10.24 -6.84 -1.88
C ASN A 68 9.93 -8.27 -2.36
N ARG A 69 10.04 -8.55 -3.67
CA ARG A 69 9.73 -9.83 -4.32
C ARG A 69 8.29 -10.29 -4.12
N TYR A 70 7.42 -9.31 -3.97
CA TYR A 70 5.99 -9.51 -4.04
C TYR A 70 5.57 -9.59 -5.50
N ALA A 71 4.49 -10.31 -5.76
CA ALA A 71 3.93 -10.32 -7.09
C ALA A 71 3.51 -8.89 -7.47
N ARG A 72 3.42 -8.62 -8.77
CA ARG A 72 2.78 -7.39 -9.22
C ARG A 72 1.27 -7.61 -9.18
N ARG A 73 0.50 -6.53 -9.31
CA ARG A 73 -0.98 -6.44 -9.19
C ARG A 73 -1.85 -7.58 -9.79
N TRP A 74 -1.31 -8.41 -10.67
CA TRP A 74 -2.05 -9.44 -11.41
C TRP A 74 -2.23 -10.75 -10.64
N ASP A 75 -1.37 -11.04 -9.66
CA ASP A 75 -1.42 -12.32 -8.94
C ASP A 75 -2.17 -12.25 -7.60
N TYR A 76 -2.54 -11.06 -7.14
CA TYR A 76 -3.31 -10.85 -5.92
C TYR A 76 -4.81 -10.95 -6.18
N GLU A 77 -5.52 -11.52 -5.20
CA GLU A 77 -6.97 -11.40 -5.13
C GLU A 77 -7.35 -10.05 -4.54
N GLN A 78 -6.67 -9.63 -3.45
CA GLN A 78 -6.93 -8.35 -2.78
C GLN A 78 -5.64 -7.75 -2.20
N ILE A 79 -5.53 -6.42 -2.31
CA ILE A 79 -4.51 -5.63 -1.61
C ILE A 79 -5.23 -4.63 -0.70
N TYR A 80 -5.05 -4.81 0.61
CA TYR A 80 -5.55 -3.91 1.64
C TYR A 80 -4.51 -2.86 1.96
N ILE A 81 -4.82 -1.60 1.71
CA ILE A 81 -4.01 -0.46 2.16
C ILE A 81 -4.80 0.23 3.27
N TYR A 82 -4.23 0.32 4.47
CA TYR A 82 -4.89 0.97 5.60
C TYR A 82 -4.06 2.13 6.14
N ASN A 83 -4.70 2.94 6.99
CA ASN A 83 -4.12 4.17 7.54
C ASN A 83 -3.82 5.24 6.45
N ILE A 84 -4.72 5.39 5.47
CA ILE A 84 -4.61 6.43 4.42
C ILE A 84 -4.59 7.84 5.04
N ASP A 85 -5.25 8.03 6.18
CA ASP A 85 -5.25 9.27 6.96
C ASP A 85 -3.83 9.79 7.27
N SER A 86 -2.83 8.89 7.34
CA SER A 86 -1.42 9.24 7.55
C SER A 86 -0.83 10.14 6.46
N LEU A 87 -1.43 10.18 5.27
CA LEU A 87 -1.05 11.09 4.19
C LEU A 87 -1.48 12.54 4.42
N LYS A 88 -2.35 12.80 5.41
CA LYS A 88 -2.82 14.14 5.78
C LYS A 88 -3.37 14.94 4.58
N LEU A 89 -4.11 14.28 3.70
CA LEU A 89 -4.66 14.88 2.47
C LEU A 89 -5.82 15.87 2.72
N GLY A 90 -6.37 15.91 3.95
CA GLY A 90 -7.48 16.77 4.31
C GLY A 90 -8.69 16.55 3.39
N LYS A 91 -9.21 17.63 2.81
CA LYS A 91 -10.37 17.59 1.88
C LYS A 91 -10.16 16.72 0.64
N ASN A 92 -8.90 16.42 0.27
CA ASN A 92 -8.58 15.66 -0.94
C ASN A 92 -8.61 14.13 -0.72
N GLN A 93 -8.73 13.68 0.53
CA GLN A 93 -8.69 12.25 0.86
C GLN A 93 -9.77 11.44 0.15
N GLN A 94 -11.02 11.93 0.15
CA GLN A 94 -12.12 11.22 -0.52
C GLN A 94 -11.90 11.11 -2.04
N SER A 95 -11.32 12.13 -2.67
CA SER A 95 -10.96 12.08 -4.09
C SER A 95 -9.88 11.04 -4.36
N PHE A 96 -8.86 10.98 -3.50
CA PHE A 96 -7.80 9.97 -3.56
C PHE A 96 -8.35 8.54 -3.39
N GLU A 97 -9.18 8.31 -2.36
CA GLU A 97 -9.83 7.01 -2.13
C GLU A 97 -10.71 6.59 -3.30
N ASN A 98 -11.45 7.53 -3.92
CA ASN A 98 -12.27 7.24 -5.08
C ASN A 98 -11.45 6.86 -6.33
N GLN A 99 -10.21 7.34 -6.47
CA GLN A 99 -9.34 6.92 -7.58
C GLN A 99 -8.97 5.44 -7.50
N PHE A 100 -8.90 4.84 -6.32
CA PHE A 100 -8.69 3.38 -6.22
C PHE A 100 -9.85 2.57 -6.79
N LYS A 101 -11.09 3.06 -6.68
CA LYS A 101 -12.27 2.41 -7.27
C LYS A 101 -12.21 2.35 -8.79
N SER A 102 -11.41 3.23 -9.42
CA SER A 102 -11.18 3.20 -10.86
C SER A 102 -10.25 2.06 -11.30
N ILE A 103 -9.59 1.37 -10.37
CA ILE A 103 -8.71 0.24 -10.64
C ILE A 103 -9.40 -1.05 -10.20
N SER A 104 -9.81 -1.86 -11.17
CA SER A 104 -10.77 -2.97 -11.03
C SER A 104 -10.38 -4.14 -10.11
N ASN A 105 -9.14 -4.19 -9.62
CA ASN A 105 -8.60 -5.34 -8.87
C ASN A 105 -8.11 -4.98 -7.46
N PHE A 106 -8.40 -3.76 -6.98
CA PHE A 106 -8.07 -3.32 -5.62
C PHE A 106 -9.37 -3.16 -4.81
N ASP A 107 -9.77 -4.21 -4.08
CA ASP A 107 -10.72 -4.02 -2.98
C ASP A 107 -9.99 -3.37 -1.82
N LEU A 108 -9.93 -2.05 -1.86
CA LEU A 108 -9.37 -1.25 -0.80
C LEU A 108 -10.44 -1.09 0.28
N LEU A 109 -10.52 -2.08 1.19
CA LEU A 109 -11.24 -1.86 2.44
C LEU A 109 -10.40 -0.92 3.30
N VAL A 110 -10.73 0.37 3.24
CA VAL A 110 -10.22 1.39 4.16
C VAL A 110 -10.74 1.05 5.55
N GLY A 111 -9.99 0.22 6.27
CA GLY A 111 -10.26 -0.08 7.67
C GLY A 111 -9.86 1.10 8.54
N LYS A 112 -10.78 1.54 9.41
CA LYS A 112 -10.45 2.35 10.58
C LYS A 112 -9.68 1.54 11.61
#